data_AF-A0A8B9N1Y5-F1
#
_entry.id   AF-A0A8B9N1Y5-F1
#
_cell.length_a   1.000
_cell.length_b   1.000
_cell.length_c   1.000
_cell.angle_alpha   90.00
_cell.angle_beta   90.00
_cell.angle_gamma   90.00
#
_symmetry.space_group_name_H-M   'P 1'
#
loop_
_entity.id
_entity.type
_entity.pdbx_description
1 polymer ?
#
loop_
_entity_poly.entity_id
_entity_poly.type
_entity_poly.pdbx_seq_one_letter_code
_entity_poly.pdbx_strand_id
1 'polypeptide(L)'
;MAEQRQDKAALISETRRRFEAEYLADKSEKYDSRDVERLQQDDKWVENYLIWRHDVVDDTLKMIDESLQWRKEYTVNDLTESVLPKWLFENGSLFLHGYDKEGYKLCKLQRIYHFQSLIIIFCFQHFSIYFEK
;
A
#
# COMPACT_ATOMS: atom_id res chain seq x y z
N MET A 1 -23.05 11.63 -8.31
CA MET A 1 -21.63 11.99 -8.53
C MET A 1 -21.10 12.95 -7.47
N ALA A 2 -21.75 14.09 -7.21
CA ALA A 2 -21.29 15.04 -6.18
C ALA A 2 -21.43 14.48 -4.74
N GLU A 3 -22.54 13.82 -4.44
CA GLU A 3 -22.86 13.26 -3.11
C GLU A 3 -21.89 12.15 -2.71
N GLN A 4 -21.67 11.14 -3.57
CA GLN A 4 -20.65 10.10 -3.36
C GLN A 4 -19.22 10.64 -3.20
N ARG A 5 -18.87 11.73 -3.89
CA ARG A 5 -17.55 12.36 -3.76
C ARG A 5 -17.42 13.12 -2.43
N GLN A 6 -18.51 13.71 -1.94
CA GLN A 6 -18.57 14.36 -0.64
C GLN A 6 -18.49 13.35 0.51
N ASP A 7 -19.13 12.19 0.36
CA ASP A 7 -19.05 11.09 1.32
C ASP A 7 -17.62 10.54 1.44
N LYS A 8 -16.93 10.36 0.31
CA LYS A 8 -15.51 9.93 0.30
C LYS A 8 -14.58 10.92 0.99
N ALA A 9 -14.72 12.22 0.72
CA ALA A 9 -13.89 13.24 1.34
C ALA A 9 -14.05 13.27 2.87
N ALA A 10 -15.27 13.04 3.37
CA ALA A 10 -15.54 12.92 4.80
C ALA A 10 -14.86 11.68 5.40
N LEU A 11 -14.93 10.53 4.73
CA LEU A 11 -14.26 9.29 5.18
C LEU A 11 -12.74 9.42 5.21
N ILE A 12 -12.14 10.06 4.20
CA ILE A 12 -10.69 10.31 4.16
C ILE A 12 -10.27 11.19 5.34
N SER A 13 -10.99 12.28 5.56
CA SER A 13 -10.72 13.23 6.65
C SER A 13 -10.84 12.54 8.01
N GLU A 14 -11.89 11.73 8.20
CA GLU A 14 -12.10 10.98 9.44
C GLU A 14 -11.01 9.93 9.67
N THR A 15 -10.60 9.21 8.61
CA THR A 15 -9.53 8.23 8.68
C THR A 15 -8.21 8.86 9.11
N ARG A 16 -7.83 10.00 8.52
CA ARG A 16 -6.60 10.71 8.92
C ARG A 16 -6.63 11.18 10.36
N ARG A 17 -7.73 11.83 10.75
CA ARG A 17 -7.93 12.36 12.11
C ARG A 17 -7.84 11.24 13.15
N ARG A 18 -8.50 10.11 12.90
CA ARG A 18 -8.46 8.95 13.80
C ARG A 18 -7.10 8.26 13.80
N PHE A 19 -6.45 8.13 12.65
CA PHE A 19 -5.11 7.57 12.58
C PHE A 19 -4.12 8.39 13.41
N GLU A 20 -4.15 9.72 13.29
CA GLU A 20 -3.30 10.62 14.06
C GLU A 20 -3.57 10.50 15.57
N ALA A 21 -4.85 10.52 15.97
CA ALA A 21 -5.23 10.44 17.38
C ALA A 21 -4.92 9.08 18.02
N GLU A 22 -5.18 7.97 17.31
CA GLU A 22 -5.10 6.62 17.88
C GLU A 22 -3.74 5.94 17.68
N TYR A 23 -3.02 6.27 16.59
CA TYR A 23 -1.80 5.56 16.19
C TYR A 23 -0.52 6.40 16.25
N LEU A 24 -0.60 7.73 16.10
CA LEU A 24 0.58 8.61 16.14
C LEU A 24 0.86 9.22 17.52
N ALA A 25 -0.16 9.39 18.37
CA ALA A 25 -0.04 10.08 19.67
C ALA A 25 1.02 9.49 20.62
N ASP A 26 1.34 8.19 20.51
CA ASP A 26 2.24 7.48 21.43
C ASP A 26 3.45 6.79 20.74
N LYS A 27 3.56 6.80 19.40
CA LYS A 27 4.42 5.85 18.66
C LYS A 27 5.11 6.43 17.42
N SER A 28 5.75 7.61 17.55
CA SER A 28 6.45 8.25 16.42
C SER A 28 7.52 7.35 15.78
N GLU A 29 8.15 6.44 16.53
CA GLU A 29 9.13 5.48 16.01
C GLU A 29 8.53 4.23 15.37
N LYS A 30 7.20 4.07 15.30
CA LYS A 30 6.59 2.86 14.71
C LYS A 30 6.56 2.88 13.18
N TYR A 31 6.57 4.06 12.57
CA TYR A 31 6.42 4.24 11.12
C TYR A 31 7.61 4.96 10.50
N ASP A 32 7.74 4.88 9.18
CA ASP A 32 8.64 5.74 8.40
C ASP A 32 7.97 7.10 8.21
N SER A 33 8.71 8.20 8.40
CA SER A 33 8.16 9.55 8.28
C SER A 33 7.61 9.85 6.89
N ARG A 34 8.23 9.28 5.84
CA ARG A 34 7.78 9.45 4.43
C ARG A 34 6.38 8.90 4.23
N ASP A 35 6.09 7.78 4.87
CA ASP A 35 4.77 7.15 4.79
C ASP A 35 3.71 7.92 5.58
N VAL A 36 4.06 8.40 6.78
CA VAL A 36 3.14 9.24 7.57
C VAL A 36 2.83 10.54 6.83
N GLU A 37 3.83 11.18 6.23
CA GLU A 37 3.64 12.40 5.43
C GLU A 37 2.74 12.12 4.22
N ARG A 38 2.98 11.04 3.49
CA ARG A 38 2.16 10.66 2.34
C ARG A 38 0.70 10.42 2.75
N LEU A 39 0.45 9.79 3.90
CA LEU A 39 -0.90 9.54 4.39
C LEU A 39 -1.69 10.84 4.58
N GLN A 40 -1.02 11.93 4.97
CA GLN A 40 -1.64 13.24 5.18
C GLN A 40 -1.84 14.03 3.88
N GLN A 41 -0.98 13.83 2.88
CA GLN A 41 -0.98 14.63 1.65
C GLN A 41 -1.75 13.97 0.48
N ASP A 42 -1.81 12.64 0.45
CA ASP A 42 -2.33 11.88 -0.70
C ASP A 42 -3.72 11.30 -0.40
N ASP A 43 -4.76 12.00 -0.86
CA ASP A 43 -6.17 11.60 -0.70
C ASP A 43 -6.45 10.26 -1.36
N LYS A 44 -5.85 10.02 -2.52
CA LYS A 44 -6.10 8.81 -3.31
C LYS A 44 -5.47 7.58 -2.67
N TRP A 45 -4.35 7.77 -1.98
CA TRP A 45 -3.73 6.72 -1.19
C TRP A 45 -4.64 6.26 -0.05
N VAL A 46 -5.23 7.20 0.70
CA VAL A 46 -6.20 6.90 1.76
C VAL A 46 -7.48 6.31 1.18
N GLU A 47 -7.97 6.85 0.07
CA GLU A 47 -9.15 6.35 -0.64
C GLU A 47 -8.97 4.89 -1.07
N ASN A 48 -7.78 4.49 -1.54
CA ASN A 48 -7.50 3.11 -1.88
C ASN A 48 -7.71 2.21 -0.66
N TYR A 49 -7.12 2.52 0.50
CA TYR A 49 -7.33 1.71 1.70
C TYR A 49 -8.82 1.60 2.08
N LEU A 50 -9.57 2.71 1.97
CA LEU A 50 -11.01 2.74 2.19
C LEU A 50 -11.77 1.83 1.21
N ILE A 51 -11.46 1.89 -0.09
CA ILE A 51 -12.06 1.00 -1.11
C ILE A 51 -11.79 -0.47 -0.76
N TRP A 52 -10.56 -0.80 -0.38
CA TRP A 52 -10.17 -2.17 0.01
C TRP A 52 -10.91 -2.69 1.24
N ARG A 53 -11.35 -1.79 2.12
CA ARG A 53 -12.11 -2.12 3.33
C ARG A 53 -13.59 -1.73 3.22
N HIS A 54 -14.10 -1.54 2.00
CA HIS A 54 -15.51 -1.23 1.76
C HIS A 54 -16.02 -0.03 2.57
N ASP A 55 -15.19 1.01 2.69
CA ASP A 55 -15.46 2.24 3.42
C ASP A 55 -15.64 2.09 4.94
N VAL A 56 -15.22 0.94 5.50
CA VAL A 56 -15.19 0.71 6.95
C VAL A 56 -13.93 1.32 7.56
N VAL A 57 -14.08 2.45 8.26
CA VAL A 57 -12.95 3.22 8.82
C VAL A 57 -12.14 2.40 9.83
N ASP A 58 -12.77 1.66 10.74
CA ASP A 58 -12.05 0.88 11.78
C ASP A 58 -11.11 -0.17 11.17
N ASP A 59 -11.56 -0.87 10.14
CA ASP A 59 -10.76 -1.89 9.45
C ASP A 59 -9.72 -1.25 8.53
N THR A 60 -10.02 -0.06 8.00
CA THR A 60 -9.08 0.76 7.25
C THR A 60 -7.90 1.18 8.13
N LEU A 61 -8.16 1.65 9.35
CA LEU A 61 -7.13 2.05 10.31
C LEU A 61 -6.18 0.89 10.65
N LYS A 62 -6.73 -0.31 10.92
CA LYS A 62 -5.91 -1.52 11.17
C LYS A 62 -5.04 -1.87 9.97
N MET A 63 -5.60 -1.80 8.76
CA MET A 63 -4.85 -2.10 7.54
C MET A 63 -3.73 -1.09 7.28
N ILE A 64 -3.98 0.20 7.51
CA ILE A 64 -2.95 1.24 7.41
C ILE A 64 -1.85 0.96 8.44
N ASP A 65 -2.21 0.67 9.69
CA ASP A 65 -1.26 0.36 10.76
C ASP A 65 -0.32 -0.79 10.42
N GLU A 66 -0.88 -1.93 9.99
CA GLU A 66 -0.13 -3.11 9.57
C GLU A 66 0.74 -2.80 8.34
N SER A 67 0.19 -2.05 7.38
CA SER A 67 0.91 -1.65 6.17
C SER A 67 2.14 -0.82 6.47
N LEU A 68 2.03 0.20 7.32
CA LEU A 68 3.13 1.14 7.57
C LEU A 68 4.24 0.50 8.42
N GLN A 69 3.87 -0.39 9.35
CA GLN A 69 4.84 -1.20 10.09
C GLN A 69 5.65 -2.08 9.15
N TRP A 70 4.97 -2.81 8.26
CA TRP A 70 5.65 -3.67 7.29
C TRP A 70 6.55 -2.87 6.36
N ARG A 71 6.08 -1.70 5.88
CA ARG A 71 6.89 -0.81 5.04
C ARG A 71 8.17 -0.35 5.73
N LYS A 72 8.10 -0.06 7.03
CA LYS A 72 9.28 0.27 7.84
C LYS A 72 10.20 -0.93 8.05
N GLU A 73 9.65 -2.07 8.47
CA GLU A 73 10.39 -3.30 8.76
C GLU A 73 11.22 -3.76 7.56
N TYR A 74 10.63 -3.71 6.37
CA TYR A 74 11.27 -4.14 5.12
C TYR A 74 11.93 -2.98 4.37
N THR A 75 12.03 -1.80 5.00
CA THR A 75 12.71 -0.62 4.42
C THR A 75 12.23 -0.32 2.99
N VAL A 76 10.92 -0.43 2.76
CA VAL A 76 10.32 -0.45 1.42
C VAL A 76 10.62 0.83 0.63
N ASN A 77 10.69 1.97 1.32
CA ASN A 77 11.03 3.26 0.72
C ASN A 77 12.48 3.34 0.23
N ASP A 78 13.35 2.42 0.67
CA ASP A 78 14.76 2.35 0.30
C ASP A 78 15.07 1.14 -0.60
N LEU A 79 14.04 0.40 -1.03
CA LEU A 79 14.20 -0.69 -1.99
C LEU A 79 14.61 -0.13 -3.35
N THR A 80 15.77 -0.57 -3.82
CA THR A 80 16.26 -0.35 -5.18
C THR A 80 16.37 -1.68 -5.91
N GLU A 81 16.43 -1.66 -7.25
CA GLU A 81 16.64 -2.86 -8.06
C GLU A 81 17.91 -3.63 -7.66
N SER A 82 18.93 -2.92 -7.14
CA SER A 82 20.18 -3.51 -6.66
C SER A 82 20.05 -4.29 -5.35
N VAL A 83 19.02 -4.01 -4.53
CA VAL A 83 18.74 -4.72 -3.27
C VAL A 83 17.92 -5.98 -3.54
N LEU A 84 17.17 -6.00 -4.65
CA LEU A 84 16.41 -7.17 -5.06
C LEU A 84 17.36 -8.27 -5.58
N PRO A 85 17.16 -9.53 -5.15
CA PRO A 85 18.00 -10.62 -5.60
C PRO A 85 17.93 -10.78 -7.12
N LYS A 86 19.08 -10.86 -7.80
CA LYS A 86 19.15 -11.03 -9.26
C LYS A 86 18.32 -12.19 -9.79
N TRP A 87 18.21 -13.28 -9.01
CA TRP A 87 17.41 -14.45 -9.37
C TRP A 87 15.91 -14.14 -9.55
N LEU A 88 15.38 -13.08 -8.93
CA LEU A 88 14.00 -12.63 -9.08
C LEU A 88 13.72 -12.18 -10.53
N PHE A 89 14.72 -11.56 -11.16
CA PHE A 89 14.66 -11.09 -12.55
C PHE A 89 15.10 -12.18 -13.54
N GLU A 90 16.15 -12.93 -13.19
CA GLU A 90 16.75 -13.94 -14.08
C GLU A 90 15.84 -15.16 -14.31
N ASN A 91 15.05 -15.58 -13.31
CA ASN A 91 14.11 -16.70 -13.46
C ASN A 91 12.79 -16.31 -14.14
N GLY A 92 12.60 -15.04 -14.49
CA GLY A 92 11.36 -14.54 -15.07
C GLY A 92 10.15 -14.68 -14.15
N SER A 93 10.39 -14.66 -12.84
CA SER A 93 9.36 -14.94 -11.83
C SER A 93 8.37 -13.80 -11.65
N LEU A 94 8.78 -12.55 -11.92
CA LEU A 94 7.94 -11.36 -11.85
C LEU A 94 8.25 -10.43 -13.05
N PHE A 95 7.27 -10.22 -13.92
CA PHE A 95 7.36 -9.27 -15.04
C PHE A 95 6.22 -8.26 -14.97
N LEU A 96 6.54 -6.99 -15.14
CA LEU A 96 5.56 -5.95 -15.45
C LEU A 96 5.40 -5.93 -16.97
N HIS A 97 4.26 -6.38 -17.49
CA HIS A 97 4.06 -6.52 -18.93
C HIS A 97 2.80 -5.81 -19.44
N GLY A 98 2.99 -4.62 -20.00
CA GLY A 98 1.91 -3.89 -20.67
C GLY A 98 0.88 -3.31 -19.71
N TYR A 99 -0.17 -2.74 -20.28
CA TYR A 99 -1.29 -2.14 -19.57
C TYR A 99 -2.57 -2.86 -19.99
N ASP A 100 -3.50 -3.03 -19.06
CA ASP A 100 -4.84 -3.47 -19.42
C ASP A 100 -5.60 -2.37 -20.18
N LYS A 101 -6.83 -2.68 -20.62
CA LYS A 101 -7.68 -1.74 -21.36
C LYS A 101 -8.02 -0.48 -20.57
N GLU A 102 -7.89 -0.53 -19.25
CA GLU A 102 -8.18 0.59 -18.35
C GLU A 102 -6.92 1.37 -18.00
N GLY A 103 -5.73 0.92 -18.42
CA GLY A 103 -4.45 1.59 -18.20
C GLY A 103 -3.72 1.15 -16.93
N TYR A 104 -4.07 0.03 -16.31
CA TYR A 104 -3.32 -0.53 -15.18
C TYR A 104 -2.19 -1.43 -15.67
N LYS A 105 -0.99 -1.31 -15.09
CA LYS A 105 0.13 -2.19 -15.46
C LYS A 105 -0.17 -3.63 -15.06
N LEU A 106 0.06 -4.56 -15.97
CA LEU A 106 -0.15 -5.98 -15.69
C LEU A 106 1.10 -6.58 -15.03
N CYS A 107 0.95 -7.16 -13.85
CA CYS A 107 1.97 -8.00 -13.21
C CYS A 107 1.78 -9.46 -13.61
N LYS A 108 2.69 -10.00 -14.44
CA LYS A 108 2.74 -11.43 -14.74
C LYS A 108 3.73 -12.10 -13.78
N LEU A 109 3.21 -13.01 -12.96
CA LEU A 109 4.01 -13.87 -12.09
C LEU A 109 4.09 -15.27 -12.66
N GLN A 110 5.30 -15.81 -12.81
CA GLN A 110 5.51 -17.20 -13.20
C GLN A 110 6.19 -17.95 -12.05
N ARG A 111 5.41 -18.88 -11.46
CA ARG A 111 5.78 -19.93 -10.49
C ARG A 111 7.00 -19.61 -9.61
N ILE A 112 6.76 -18.99 -8.46
CA ILE A 112 7.77 -18.78 -7.43
C ILE A 112 7.74 -19.97 -6.47
N TYR A 113 8.82 -20.75 -6.38
CA TYR A 113 8.95 -21.80 -5.36
C TYR A 113 9.15 -21.13 -4.00
N HIS A 114 8.18 -21.30 -3.09
CA HIS A 114 8.22 -21.27 -1.61
C HIS A 114 9.36 -20.54 -0.85
N PHE A 115 9.96 -19.48 -1.39
CA PHE A 115 11.06 -18.76 -0.76
C PHE A 115 10.62 -17.35 -0.40
N GLN A 116 10.45 -17.13 0.90
CA GLN A 116 10.03 -15.91 1.58
C GLN A 116 8.65 -15.39 1.17
N SER A 117 7.66 -16.20 1.54
CA SER A 117 6.22 -16.03 1.39
C SER A 117 5.64 -14.73 1.97
N LEU A 118 6.36 -13.97 2.79
CA LEU A 118 5.84 -12.73 3.38
C LEU A 118 5.88 -11.56 2.39
N ILE A 119 6.97 -11.38 1.64
CA ILE A 119 7.09 -10.24 0.71
C ILE A 119 6.08 -10.37 -0.43
N ILE A 120 5.88 -11.57 -1.00
CA ILE A 120 4.99 -11.75 -2.16
C ILE A 120 3.51 -11.74 -1.77
N ILE A 121 3.13 -12.32 -0.63
CA ILE A 121 1.73 -12.33 -0.18
C ILE A 121 1.30 -10.94 0.30
N PHE A 122 2.16 -10.23 1.06
CA PHE A 122 1.90 -8.82 1.38
C PHE A 122 2.05 -7.92 0.16
N CYS A 123 2.95 -8.23 -0.79
CA CYS A 123 2.90 -7.61 -2.11
C CYS A 123 1.51 -7.81 -2.68
N PHE A 124 0.87 -8.97 -2.74
CA PHE A 124 -0.51 -9.04 -3.26
C PHE A 124 -1.57 -8.29 -2.45
N GLN A 125 -1.50 -8.28 -1.12
CA GLN A 125 -2.47 -7.58 -0.26
C GLN A 125 -2.26 -6.06 -0.18
N HIS A 126 -1.05 -5.56 -0.48
CA HIS A 126 -0.67 -4.15 -0.43
C HIS A 126 -0.21 -3.58 -1.80
N PHE A 127 0.04 -4.40 -2.83
CA PHE A 127 0.57 -4.01 -4.16
C PHE A 127 -0.42 -3.18 -4.95
N SER A 128 -1.71 -3.37 -4.76
CA SER A 128 -2.70 -2.60 -5.51
C SER A 128 -2.67 -1.11 -5.18
N ILE A 129 -1.94 -0.72 -4.13
CA ILE A 129 -1.71 0.67 -3.78
C ILE A 129 -0.47 1.25 -4.51
N TYR A 130 0.40 0.41 -5.08
CA TYR A 130 1.64 0.83 -5.77
C TYR A 130 1.50 0.89 -7.30
N PHE A 131 0.43 0.35 -7.86
CA PHE A 131 0.10 0.49 -9.28
C PHE A 131 -0.92 1.62 -9.49
N GLU A 132 -0.52 2.83 -9.12
CA GLU A 132 -1.15 4.00 -9.73
C GLU A 132 -0.67 4.15 -11.18
N LYS A 133 -1.59 4.62 -12.03
CA LYS A 133 -1.37 4.96 -13.44
C LYS A 133 -0.22 5.94 -13.63
#